data_AF-A0A4P9Z2H7-F1
#
_entry.id   AF-A0A4P9Z2H7-F1
#
_cell.length_a   1.000
_cell.length_b   1.000
_cell.length_c   1.000
_cell.angle_alpha   90.00
_cell.angle_beta   90.00
_cell.angle_gamma   90.00
#
_symmetry.space_group_name_H-M   'P 1'
#
loop_
_entity.id
_entity.type
_entity.pdbx_description
1 polymer ?
#
loop_
_entity_poly.entity_id
_entity_poly.type
_entity_poly.pdbx_seq_one_letter_code
_entity_poly.pdbx_strand_id
1 'polypeptide(L)'
;MQQLPLVLIAILGVLQHAVSGQRVNATSFDRCPELAPRVKPAQHVRDLRHDDIKVVMALGDSSITAGFSAKPRPFLDLKRVFEFRGVSYAAGGDPGAVTLPNGFRRYQPNLVGASVGDHLVEVCYGPVCPPFQYQPEKDRLNAAQSGVMAQNLKNEVYYLIDQLRADRNVDMQNDWKFLNLQVGSNDLCLSCTPFARERGPLSPDAYEAHIREALQLVRTNIPRVFVNLGMSPLTMHPATDTVGNFKVSEIYAHGRKNAVCKVIQSLPGFNVACACALVPGALGDKLRKRMDDTMAQYNERLRRIHDDYERIKDPQFGVSLQVFDSQLTSFPGGTFSDFDCFHPTERTHAYIATFAWNGLALPLANRPDVVIYDPNLKISCPGNDDRLRTD
;
A
#
# COMPACT_ATOMS: atom_id res chain seq x y z
N MET A 1 -7.01 43.23 63.87
CA MET A 1 -7.52 43.64 62.55
C MET A 1 -6.33 43.77 61.61
N GLN A 2 -6.30 42.89 60.62
CA GLN A 2 -5.61 42.94 59.32
C GLN A 2 -4.10 43.22 59.25
N GLN A 3 -3.37 42.13 59.04
CA GLN A 3 -2.07 42.05 58.36
C GLN A 3 -2.24 42.36 56.86
N LEU A 4 -1.36 43.20 56.29
CA LEU A 4 -1.21 43.37 54.84
C LEU A 4 -0.23 42.32 54.28
N PRO A 5 -0.48 41.69 53.11
CA PRO A 5 0.44 40.71 52.54
C PRO A 5 1.40 41.31 51.49
N LEU A 6 2.53 40.61 51.39
CA LEU A 6 3.60 40.71 50.39
C LEU A 6 3.07 40.75 48.94
N VAL A 7 3.64 41.67 48.15
CA VAL A 7 3.55 41.67 46.68
C VAL A 7 4.49 40.59 46.12
N LEU A 8 3.91 39.54 45.53
CA LEU A 8 4.64 38.51 44.79
C LEU A 8 4.83 38.97 43.35
N ILE A 9 6.08 39.28 42.95
CA ILE A 9 6.45 39.50 41.56
C ILE A 9 6.65 38.11 40.92
N ALA A 10 5.67 37.65 40.15
CA ALA A 10 5.80 36.46 39.32
C ALA A 10 6.47 36.85 37.99
N ILE A 11 7.75 36.49 37.85
CA ILE A 11 8.47 36.52 36.58
C ILE A 11 7.88 35.41 35.69
N LEU A 12 7.12 35.80 34.67
CA LEU A 12 6.71 34.94 33.56
C LEU A 12 7.94 34.60 32.71
N GLY A 13 8.69 33.59 33.14
CA GLY A 13 9.63 32.89 32.29
C GLY A 13 8.84 32.06 31.29
N VAL A 14 8.89 32.46 30.01
CA VAL A 14 8.44 31.64 28.88
C VAL A 14 9.35 30.41 28.81
N LEU A 15 8.94 29.35 29.49
CA LEU A 15 9.49 28.02 29.28
C LEU A 15 8.81 27.45 28.03
N GLN A 16 9.40 27.73 26.87
CA GLN A 16 9.32 26.84 25.72
C GLN A 16 9.96 25.51 26.13
N HIS A 17 9.20 24.66 26.80
CA HIS A 17 9.50 23.24 26.79
C HIS A 17 9.21 22.76 25.38
N ALA A 18 10.28 22.57 24.62
CA ALA A 18 10.27 21.65 23.50
C ALA A 18 9.73 20.31 24.02
N VAL A 19 8.46 20.02 23.70
CA VAL A 19 7.89 18.68 23.85
C VAL A 19 8.53 17.82 22.78
N SER A 20 9.77 17.41 23.04
CA SER A 20 10.42 16.32 22.35
C SER A 20 9.73 15.03 22.79
N GLY A 21 9.00 14.39 21.88
CA GLY A 21 8.90 12.93 21.90
C GLY A 21 7.53 12.27 22.06
N GLN A 22 6.39 12.97 22.03
CA GLN A 22 5.08 12.30 21.99
C GLN A 22 4.43 12.49 20.62
N ARG A 23 4.38 11.41 19.82
CA ARG A 23 3.66 11.41 18.54
C ARG A 23 2.19 11.75 18.80
N VAL A 24 1.70 12.79 18.12
CA VAL A 24 0.31 13.20 18.19
C VAL A 24 -0.50 12.27 17.30
N ASN A 25 -1.59 11.72 17.83
CA ASN A 25 -2.50 10.88 17.06
C ASN A 25 -3.71 11.69 16.61
N ALA A 26 -4.00 11.65 15.31
CA ALA A 26 -5.10 12.40 14.69
C ALA A 26 -6.10 11.47 13.98
N THR A 27 -7.34 11.95 13.83
CA THR A 27 -8.40 11.25 13.09
C THR A 27 -8.37 11.54 11.59
N SER A 28 -7.67 12.59 11.17
CA SER A 28 -7.47 12.98 9.77
C SER A 28 -6.13 13.70 9.62
N PHE A 29 -5.55 13.67 8.41
CA PHE A 29 -4.27 14.32 8.15
C PHE A 29 -4.31 15.83 8.39
N ASP A 30 -5.43 16.50 8.12
CA ASP A 30 -5.59 17.95 8.35
C ASP A 30 -5.41 18.36 9.81
N ARG A 31 -5.67 17.45 10.75
CA ARG A 31 -5.52 17.68 12.19
C ARG A 31 -4.11 17.42 12.70
N CYS A 32 -3.20 16.95 11.86
CA CYS A 32 -1.81 16.82 12.24
C CYS A 32 -1.13 18.19 12.34
N PRO A 33 -0.21 18.38 13.31
CA PRO A 33 0.58 19.59 13.41
C PRO A 33 1.48 19.76 12.19
N GLU A 34 1.81 21.01 11.87
CA GLU A 34 2.78 21.33 10.83
C GLU A 34 4.20 20.99 11.26
N LEU A 35 5.03 20.60 10.30
CA LEU A 35 6.46 20.39 10.52
C LEU A 35 7.19 21.72 10.42
N ALA A 36 8.24 21.88 11.23
CA ALA A 36 9.12 23.02 11.12
C ALA A 36 9.86 22.99 9.76
N PRO A 37 9.99 24.13 9.06
CA PRO A 37 10.68 24.20 7.78
C PRO A 37 12.09 23.59 7.86
N ARG A 38 12.44 22.76 6.86
CA ARG A 38 13.82 22.27 6.68
C ARG A 38 14.77 23.46 6.49
N VAL A 39 15.84 23.53 7.29
CA VAL A 39 16.97 24.45 7.03
C VAL A 39 17.82 23.96 5.86
N LYS A 40 17.95 22.63 5.71
CA LYS A 40 18.69 21.98 4.61
C LYS A 40 17.84 20.86 3.99
N PRO A 41 17.77 20.75 2.65
CA PRO A 41 17.11 19.63 2.00
C PRO A 41 17.78 18.30 2.33
N ALA A 42 16.99 17.23 2.43
CA ALA A 42 17.51 15.87 2.59
C ALA A 42 18.49 15.53 1.46
N GLN A 43 19.69 15.08 1.83
CA GLN A 43 20.72 14.63 0.88
C GLN A 43 20.75 13.10 0.73
N HIS A 44 20.10 12.39 1.65
CA HIS A 44 20.17 10.94 1.76
C HIS A 44 18.78 10.36 2.03
N VAL A 45 18.46 9.21 1.45
CA VAL A 45 17.15 8.55 1.56
C VAL A 45 16.74 8.27 3.02
N ARG A 46 17.70 7.86 3.86
CA ARG A 46 17.53 7.66 5.31
C ARG A 46 17.33 8.94 6.14
N ASP A 47 17.56 10.13 5.59
CA ASP A 47 17.24 11.39 6.26
C ASP A 47 15.88 11.94 5.81
N LEU A 48 15.09 11.24 4.99
CA LEU A 48 13.82 11.79 4.51
C LEU A 48 12.79 11.94 5.62
N ARG A 49 12.12 13.09 5.62
CA ARG A 49 10.88 13.35 6.36
C ARG A 49 9.71 13.32 5.38
N HIS A 50 8.49 13.35 5.93
CA HIS A 50 7.27 13.33 5.14
C HIS A 50 7.11 14.59 4.26
N ASP A 51 7.71 15.73 4.63
CA ASP A 51 7.65 16.99 3.85
C ASP A 51 8.66 17.04 2.68
N ASP A 52 9.68 16.19 2.66
CA ASP A 52 10.68 16.17 1.57
C ASP A 52 10.16 15.47 0.31
N ILE A 53 9.16 14.60 0.44
CA ILE A 53 8.55 13.88 -0.67
C ILE A 53 7.70 14.85 -1.50
N LYS A 54 8.09 15.07 -2.75
CA LYS A 54 7.36 15.95 -3.69
C LYS A 54 6.54 15.19 -4.72
N VAL A 55 6.94 13.95 -4.99
CA VAL A 55 6.30 13.13 -6.01
C VAL A 55 5.90 11.82 -5.37
N VAL A 56 4.65 11.39 -5.59
CA VAL A 56 4.17 10.06 -5.22
C VAL A 56 3.87 9.26 -6.46
N MET A 57 4.21 7.98 -6.43
CA MET A 57 4.03 7.06 -7.53
C MET A 57 3.60 5.72 -6.98
N ALA A 58 2.92 4.93 -7.81
CA ALA A 58 2.61 3.56 -7.44
C ALA A 58 2.71 2.57 -8.61
N LEU A 59 3.10 1.36 -8.26
CA LEU A 59 3.14 0.16 -9.10
C LEU A 59 2.30 -0.91 -8.41
N GLY A 60 1.48 -1.65 -9.15
CA GLY A 60 0.73 -2.74 -8.54
C GLY A 60 -0.49 -3.25 -9.29
N ASP A 61 -1.30 -4.02 -8.56
CA ASP A 61 -2.45 -4.72 -9.15
C ASP A 61 -3.82 -4.07 -8.85
N SER A 62 -4.88 -4.72 -9.35
CA SER A 62 -6.30 -4.37 -9.16
C SER A 62 -6.67 -4.15 -7.70
N SER A 63 -6.08 -4.94 -6.81
CA SER A 63 -6.58 -5.21 -5.45
C SER A 63 -6.50 -3.98 -4.59
N ILE A 64 -5.33 -3.34 -4.53
CA ILE A 64 -5.12 -2.24 -3.59
C ILE A 64 -4.56 -0.98 -4.27
N THR A 65 -3.85 -1.13 -5.40
CA THR A 65 -3.22 0.00 -6.08
C THR A 65 -4.12 0.65 -7.12
N ALA A 66 -4.92 -0.13 -7.87
CA ALA A 66 -5.91 0.42 -8.80
C ALA A 66 -7.24 0.86 -8.15
N GLY A 67 -7.57 0.30 -6.97
CA GLY A 67 -8.82 0.63 -6.27
C GLY A 67 -10.06 0.08 -6.98
N PHE A 68 -9.96 -1.10 -7.60
CA PHE A 68 -11.07 -1.73 -8.31
C PHE A 68 -12.26 -1.96 -7.37
N SER A 69 -13.44 -1.49 -7.78
CA SER A 69 -14.69 -1.61 -7.02
C SER A 69 -14.63 -1.07 -5.57
N ALA A 70 -13.72 -0.16 -5.24
CA ALA A 70 -13.55 0.33 -3.87
C ALA A 70 -14.80 1.05 -3.32
N LYS A 71 -15.55 1.77 -4.16
CA LYS A 71 -16.79 2.45 -3.73
C LYS A 71 -18.00 1.54 -3.92
N PRO A 72 -18.86 1.37 -2.91
CA PRO A 72 -20.09 0.61 -3.06
C PRO A 72 -21.03 1.33 -4.03
N ARG A 73 -21.62 0.57 -4.96
CA ARG A 73 -22.56 1.09 -5.98
C ARG A 73 -23.80 0.20 -6.06
N PRO A 74 -24.96 0.65 -6.57
CA PRO A 74 -26.14 -0.21 -6.80
C PRO A 74 -25.93 -1.27 -7.89
N PHE A 75 -26.68 -2.40 -7.88
CA PHE A 75 -26.43 -3.57 -8.75
C PHE A 75 -26.43 -3.28 -10.25
N LEU A 76 -27.29 -2.36 -10.68
CA LEU A 76 -27.43 -1.96 -12.09
C LEU A 76 -26.46 -0.84 -12.49
N ASP A 77 -25.60 -0.37 -11.58
CA ASP A 77 -24.63 0.68 -11.88
C ASP A 77 -23.37 0.07 -12.53
N LEU A 78 -23.13 0.45 -13.78
CA LEU A 78 -21.94 0.04 -14.54
C LEU A 78 -20.63 0.50 -13.86
N LYS A 79 -20.68 1.50 -12.96
CA LYS A 79 -19.51 1.93 -12.17
C LYS A 79 -19.03 0.90 -11.14
N ARG A 80 -19.72 -0.25 -10.99
CA ARG A 80 -19.25 -1.36 -10.15
C ARG A 80 -17.95 -2.00 -10.65
N VAL A 81 -17.67 -1.92 -11.94
CA VAL A 81 -16.44 -2.44 -12.56
C VAL A 81 -15.40 -1.34 -12.81
N PHE A 82 -15.48 -0.23 -12.07
CA PHE A 82 -14.55 0.89 -12.23
C PHE A 82 -13.39 0.77 -11.24
N GLU A 83 -12.25 1.31 -11.65
CA GLU A 83 -11.09 1.56 -10.80
C GLU A 83 -11.23 2.94 -10.19
N PHE A 84 -11.45 2.98 -8.87
CA PHE A 84 -11.57 4.24 -8.11
C PHE A 84 -10.17 4.70 -7.68
N ARG A 85 -9.37 5.11 -8.66
CA ARG A 85 -7.97 5.55 -8.50
C ARG A 85 -7.81 6.57 -7.38
N GLY A 86 -8.70 7.56 -7.34
CA GLY A 86 -8.67 8.67 -6.39
C GLY A 86 -8.78 8.28 -4.92
N VAL A 87 -9.29 7.09 -4.59
CA VAL A 87 -9.41 6.60 -3.20
C VAL A 87 -8.52 5.41 -2.88
N SER A 88 -7.67 4.97 -3.83
CA SER A 88 -6.67 3.95 -3.56
C SER A 88 -5.73 4.42 -2.44
N TYR A 89 -5.48 3.55 -1.45
CA TYR A 89 -4.55 3.82 -0.37
C TYR A 89 -3.15 4.23 -0.88
N ALA A 90 -2.71 3.63 -2.00
CA ALA A 90 -1.35 3.72 -2.51
C ALA A 90 -1.08 5.03 -3.24
N ALA A 91 -2.05 5.48 -4.04
CA ALA A 91 -1.86 6.60 -4.98
C ALA A 91 -3.07 7.52 -5.13
N GLY A 92 -4.14 7.33 -4.35
CA GLY A 92 -5.35 8.15 -4.44
C GLY A 92 -5.15 9.57 -3.88
N GLY A 93 -5.69 10.57 -4.57
CA GLY A 93 -5.59 11.99 -4.22
C GLY A 93 -6.93 12.72 -4.17
N ASP A 94 -8.06 12.00 -4.14
CA ASP A 94 -9.39 12.63 -4.05
C ASP A 94 -9.55 13.41 -2.74
N PRO A 95 -10.25 14.56 -2.75
CA PRO A 95 -10.54 15.31 -1.53
C PRO A 95 -11.27 14.46 -0.47
N GLY A 96 -10.76 14.47 0.76
CA GLY A 96 -11.35 13.74 1.89
C GLY A 96 -11.01 12.25 1.96
N ALA A 97 -10.33 11.68 0.95
CA ALA A 97 -9.86 10.30 1.01
C ALA A 97 -8.67 10.16 1.96
N VAL A 98 -8.63 9.08 2.77
CA VAL A 98 -7.48 8.77 3.62
C VAL A 98 -6.54 7.86 2.84
N THR A 99 -5.48 8.44 2.29
CA THR A 99 -4.52 7.76 1.40
C THR A 99 -3.09 8.22 1.72
N LEU A 100 -2.08 7.46 1.30
CA LEU A 100 -0.67 7.86 1.46
C LEU A 100 -0.39 9.22 0.78
N PRO A 101 -0.83 9.49 -0.47
CA PRO A 101 -0.65 10.80 -1.09
C PRO A 101 -1.30 11.95 -0.34
N ASN A 102 -2.53 11.79 0.18
CA ASN A 102 -3.16 12.86 0.94
C ASN A 102 -2.44 13.11 2.27
N GLY A 103 -1.83 12.06 2.86
CA GLY A 103 -0.90 12.21 3.99
C GLY A 103 0.33 13.03 3.63
N PHE A 104 0.99 12.75 2.50
CA PHE A 104 2.14 13.56 2.05
C PHE A 104 1.73 14.98 1.68
N ARG A 105 0.57 15.16 1.04
CA ARG A 105 0.03 16.46 0.63
C ARG A 105 -0.21 17.42 1.79
N ARG A 106 -0.52 16.88 2.98
CA ARG A 106 -0.63 17.68 4.22
C ARG A 106 0.67 18.41 4.56
N TYR A 107 1.82 17.81 4.25
CA TYR A 107 3.15 18.33 4.54
C TYR A 107 3.83 18.96 3.32
N GLN A 108 3.40 18.59 2.12
CA GLN A 108 3.88 19.12 0.85
C GLN A 108 2.70 19.57 -0.02
N PRO A 109 2.32 20.86 0.01
CA PRO A 109 1.17 21.37 -0.74
C PRO A 109 1.28 21.18 -2.26
N ASN A 110 2.51 21.19 -2.81
CA ASN A 110 2.77 21.04 -4.24
C ASN A 110 3.04 19.59 -4.64
N LEU A 111 2.42 18.62 -3.96
CA LEU A 111 2.61 17.20 -4.24
C LEU A 111 2.10 16.81 -5.64
N VAL A 112 2.95 16.15 -6.43
CA VAL A 112 2.64 15.67 -7.79
C VAL A 112 2.47 14.15 -7.80
N GLY A 113 1.63 13.65 -8.72
CA GLY A 113 1.53 12.22 -9.04
C GLY A 113 0.34 11.48 -8.42
N ALA A 114 -0.38 12.10 -7.49
CA ALA A 114 -1.58 11.50 -6.90
C ALA A 114 -2.71 11.40 -7.95
N SER A 115 -3.25 10.19 -8.10
CA SER A 115 -4.35 9.88 -9.00
C SER A 115 -5.69 10.45 -8.53
N VAL A 116 -6.62 10.70 -9.46
CA VAL A 116 -7.90 11.37 -9.18
C VAL A 116 -9.07 10.70 -9.88
N GLY A 117 -10.22 10.68 -9.21
CA GLY A 117 -11.48 10.18 -9.76
C GLY A 117 -11.51 8.68 -10.04
N ASP A 118 -12.32 8.31 -11.02
CA ASP A 118 -12.58 6.93 -11.43
C ASP A 118 -12.60 6.76 -12.95
N HIS A 119 -12.28 5.55 -13.41
CA HIS A 119 -12.47 5.15 -14.80
C HIS A 119 -12.77 3.65 -14.93
N LEU A 120 -13.18 3.25 -16.13
CA LEU A 120 -13.42 1.85 -16.45
C LEU A 120 -12.14 1.03 -16.27
N VAL A 121 -12.28 -0.19 -15.74
CA VAL A 121 -11.16 -1.10 -15.46
C VAL A 121 -10.20 -1.26 -16.63
N GLU A 122 -8.91 -1.15 -16.33
CA GLU A 122 -7.82 -1.50 -17.23
C GLU A 122 -7.43 -2.96 -17.02
N VAL A 123 -7.55 -3.79 -18.05
CA VAL A 123 -7.32 -5.23 -17.93
C VAL A 123 -5.94 -5.58 -18.47
N CYS A 124 -5.10 -6.17 -17.63
CA CYS A 124 -3.79 -6.71 -18.00
C CYS A 124 -3.56 -8.04 -17.29
N TYR A 125 -3.96 -9.16 -17.89
CA TYR A 125 -3.82 -10.49 -17.30
C TYR A 125 -2.71 -11.28 -18.00
N GLY A 126 -1.49 -11.20 -17.45
CA GLY A 126 -0.33 -11.90 -17.97
C GLY A 126 0.04 -11.50 -19.40
N PRO A 127 -0.07 -12.38 -20.40
CA PRO A 127 0.22 -12.02 -21.80
C PRO A 127 -0.85 -11.12 -22.44
N VAL A 128 -2.04 -11.03 -21.85
CA VAL A 128 -3.14 -10.22 -22.37
C VAL A 128 -3.16 -8.88 -21.66
N CYS A 129 -2.32 -7.96 -22.15
CA CYS A 129 -2.28 -6.57 -21.70
C CYS A 129 -2.44 -5.66 -22.92
N PRO A 130 -3.68 -5.32 -23.31
CA PRO A 130 -3.93 -4.36 -24.39
C PRO A 130 -3.17 -3.06 -24.17
N PRO A 131 -2.48 -2.54 -25.20
CA PRO A 131 -1.79 -1.27 -25.11
C PRO A 131 -2.80 -0.11 -25.03
N PHE A 132 -2.34 1.05 -24.58
CA PHE A 132 -3.09 2.32 -24.56
C PHE A 132 -4.36 2.33 -23.67
N GLN A 133 -4.37 1.56 -22.58
CA GLN A 133 -5.47 1.56 -21.61
C GLN A 133 -5.37 2.69 -20.58
N TYR A 134 -4.16 3.10 -20.24
CA TYR A 134 -3.88 4.16 -19.27
C TYR A 134 -4.64 5.46 -19.60
N GLN A 135 -5.13 6.13 -18.56
CA GLN A 135 -5.73 7.46 -18.59
C GLN A 135 -4.84 8.45 -17.83
N PRO A 136 -3.75 8.98 -18.43
CA PRO A 136 -2.76 9.80 -17.74
C PRO A 136 -3.31 11.00 -16.95
N GLU A 137 -4.43 11.59 -17.40
CA GLU A 137 -5.08 12.70 -16.71
C GLU A 137 -5.62 12.32 -15.32
N LYS A 138 -6.09 11.07 -15.18
CA LYS A 138 -6.65 10.52 -13.94
C LYS A 138 -5.64 9.69 -13.17
N ASP A 139 -4.91 8.81 -13.86
CA ASP A 139 -3.94 7.91 -13.26
C ASP A 139 -2.73 8.65 -12.72
N ARG A 140 -2.32 9.73 -13.40
CA ARG A 140 -1.10 10.48 -13.06
C ARG A 140 0.08 9.49 -12.96
N LEU A 141 0.67 9.33 -11.77
CA LEU A 141 1.78 8.42 -11.52
C LEU A 141 1.34 7.13 -10.80
N ASN A 142 0.07 6.76 -10.92
CA ASN A 142 -0.44 5.43 -10.56
C ASN A 142 -0.41 4.53 -11.80
N ALA A 143 0.61 3.68 -11.91
CA ALA A 143 0.79 2.81 -13.07
C ALA A 143 0.08 1.46 -12.96
N ALA A 144 -0.63 1.22 -11.85
CA ALA A 144 -1.26 -0.07 -11.58
C ALA A 144 -2.30 -0.42 -12.64
N GLN A 145 -2.45 -1.70 -12.98
CA GLN A 145 -3.56 -2.16 -13.82
C GLN A 145 -4.20 -3.42 -13.24
N SER A 146 -5.49 -3.61 -13.49
CA SER A 146 -6.18 -4.78 -13.00
C SER A 146 -5.72 -6.06 -13.68
N GLY A 147 -5.41 -7.08 -12.88
CA GLY A 147 -4.89 -8.36 -13.37
C GLY A 147 -3.37 -8.45 -13.47
N VAL A 148 -2.65 -7.34 -13.25
CA VAL A 148 -1.18 -7.30 -13.33
C VAL A 148 -0.56 -8.31 -12.37
N MET A 149 0.43 -9.02 -12.90
CA MET A 149 1.29 -9.95 -12.16
C MET A 149 2.71 -9.38 -12.06
N ALA A 150 3.55 -9.98 -11.22
CA ALA A 150 4.94 -9.50 -11.04
C ALA A 150 5.71 -9.41 -12.37
N GLN A 151 5.52 -10.36 -13.29
CA GLN A 151 6.14 -10.36 -14.63
C GLN A 151 5.79 -9.15 -15.50
N ASN A 152 4.69 -8.45 -15.19
CA ASN A 152 4.19 -7.31 -15.94
C ASN A 152 4.69 -5.96 -15.39
N LEU A 153 5.28 -5.93 -14.19
CA LEU A 153 5.73 -4.70 -13.52
C LEU A 153 6.66 -3.83 -14.37
N LYS A 154 7.48 -4.45 -15.23
CA LYS A 154 8.36 -3.70 -16.15
C LYS A 154 7.59 -2.70 -17.01
N ASN A 155 6.37 -3.05 -17.45
CA ASN A 155 5.56 -2.18 -18.29
C ASN A 155 5.06 -0.97 -17.50
N GLU A 156 4.66 -1.20 -16.25
CA GLU A 156 4.26 -0.12 -15.34
C GLU A 156 5.42 0.83 -15.01
N VAL A 157 6.63 0.27 -14.84
CA VAL A 157 7.84 1.08 -14.64
C VAL A 157 8.14 1.94 -15.86
N TYR A 158 7.99 1.42 -17.08
CA TYR A 158 8.16 2.23 -18.30
C TYR A 158 7.13 3.35 -18.39
N TYR A 159 5.86 3.06 -18.06
CA TYR A 159 4.84 4.10 -17.97
C TYR A 159 5.24 5.21 -16.99
N LEU A 160 5.70 4.87 -15.78
CA LEU A 160 6.16 5.87 -14.81
C LEU A 160 7.33 6.71 -15.34
N ILE A 161 8.32 6.08 -15.97
CA ILE A 161 9.47 6.78 -16.54
C ILE A 161 9.02 7.80 -17.59
N ASP A 162 8.10 7.41 -18.47
CA ASP A 162 7.60 8.28 -19.53
C ASP A 162 6.77 9.45 -18.97
N GLN A 163 5.90 9.18 -17.99
CA GLN A 163 5.12 10.23 -17.32
C GLN A 163 6.00 11.22 -16.55
N LEU A 164 7.00 10.73 -15.82
CA LEU A 164 7.95 11.59 -15.09
C LEU A 164 8.77 12.49 -16.03
N ARG A 165 9.15 11.98 -17.21
CA ARG A 165 9.89 12.77 -18.20
C ARG A 165 9.00 13.81 -18.89
N ALA A 166 7.71 13.53 -19.02
CA ALA A 166 6.75 14.43 -19.65
C ALA A 166 6.27 15.55 -18.69
N ASP A 167 6.21 15.29 -17.38
CA ASP A 167 5.72 16.26 -16.41
C ASP A 167 6.75 17.36 -16.09
N ARG A 168 6.42 18.59 -16.44
CA ARG A 168 7.28 19.77 -16.20
C ARG A 168 7.29 20.23 -14.74
N ASN A 169 6.37 19.74 -13.92
CA ASN A 169 6.29 20.11 -12.50
C ASN A 169 7.22 19.25 -11.63
N VAL A 170 7.87 18.25 -12.21
CA VAL A 170 8.78 17.34 -11.50
C VAL A 170 10.21 17.60 -11.92
N ASP A 171 11.08 17.94 -10.97
CA ASP A 171 12.51 17.85 -11.17
C ASP A 171 12.95 16.39 -11.04
N MET A 172 13.11 15.73 -12.18
CA MET A 172 13.51 14.33 -12.25
C MET A 172 14.80 14.03 -11.47
N GLN A 173 15.75 14.97 -11.42
CA GLN A 173 17.06 14.76 -10.79
C GLN A 173 17.08 15.12 -9.30
N ASN A 174 16.36 16.17 -8.90
CA ASN A 174 16.47 16.72 -7.55
C ASN A 174 15.30 16.39 -6.62
N ASP A 175 14.10 16.15 -7.13
CA ASP A 175 12.95 15.91 -6.27
C ASP A 175 12.96 14.49 -5.70
N TRP A 176 12.67 14.36 -4.40
CA TRP A 176 12.48 13.06 -3.77
C TRP A 176 11.12 12.48 -4.14
N LYS A 177 11.16 11.22 -4.60
CA LYS A 177 10.01 10.49 -5.12
C LYS A 177 9.71 9.33 -4.18
N PHE A 178 8.46 9.22 -3.75
CA PHE A 178 7.94 8.07 -3.02
C PHE A 178 7.29 7.12 -4.00
N LEU A 179 7.70 5.85 -3.99
CA LEU A 179 7.14 4.80 -4.81
C LEU A 179 6.49 3.73 -3.92
N ASN A 180 5.17 3.58 -4.01
CA ASN A 180 4.48 2.44 -3.40
C ASN A 180 4.44 1.27 -4.40
N LEU A 181 5.09 0.16 -4.08
CA LEU A 181 5.07 -1.04 -4.92
C LEU A 181 4.31 -2.14 -4.19
N GLN A 182 3.18 -2.58 -4.75
CA GLN A 182 2.45 -3.73 -4.24
C GLN A 182 1.87 -4.57 -5.38
N VAL A 183 2.36 -5.79 -5.54
CA VAL A 183 1.87 -6.76 -6.54
C VAL A 183 1.92 -8.17 -5.96
N GLY A 184 1.24 -9.11 -6.59
CA GLY A 184 1.32 -10.53 -6.28
C GLY A 184 -0.03 -11.17 -6.01
N SER A 185 -1.11 -10.39 -5.87
CA SER A 185 -2.44 -10.94 -5.61
C SER A 185 -2.90 -11.81 -6.78
N ASN A 186 -2.64 -11.38 -8.03
CA ASN A 186 -2.97 -12.15 -9.23
C ASN A 186 -2.07 -13.38 -9.42
N ASP A 187 -0.77 -13.25 -9.13
CA ASP A 187 0.18 -14.38 -9.15
C ASP A 187 -0.30 -15.48 -8.19
N LEU A 188 -0.71 -15.09 -6.98
CA LEU A 188 -1.28 -15.99 -5.97
C LEU A 188 -2.60 -16.59 -6.40
N CYS A 189 -3.48 -15.79 -7.00
CA CYS A 189 -4.75 -16.26 -7.52
C CYS A 189 -4.63 -17.31 -8.63
N LEU A 190 -3.49 -17.37 -9.30
CA LEU A 190 -3.14 -18.42 -10.25
C LEU A 190 -2.26 -19.55 -9.67
N SER A 191 -1.67 -19.37 -8.48
CA SER A 191 -0.73 -20.32 -7.83
C SER A 191 -1.31 -21.71 -7.55
N CYS A 192 -2.63 -21.77 -7.40
CA CYS A 192 -3.45 -22.98 -7.20
C CYS A 192 -3.68 -23.78 -8.50
N THR A 193 -3.43 -23.21 -9.68
CA THR A 193 -3.76 -23.81 -10.97
C THR A 193 -2.59 -24.64 -11.53
N PRO A 194 -2.82 -25.48 -12.56
CA PRO A 194 -1.74 -26.19 -13.25
C PRO A 194 -0.70 -25.27 -13.92
N PHE A 195 -1.02 -23.98 -14.13
CA PHE A 195 -0.10 -22.98 -14.69
C PHE A 195 1.03 -22.62 -13.72
N ALA A 196 0.79 -22.75 -12.41
CA ALA A 196 1.76 -22.49 -11.36
C ALA A 196 2.61 -23.73 -11.04
N ARG A 197 3.39 -24.20 -12.02
CA ARG A 197 4.40 -25.24 -11.78
C ARG A 197 5.50 -24.68 -10.88
N GLU A 198 6.21 -25.52 -10.13
CA GLU A 198 7.29 -25.11 -9.22
C GLU A 198 8.42 -24.32 -9.92
N ARG A 199 8.62 -24.53 -11.22
CA ARG A 199 9.55 -23.76 -12.08
C ARG A 199 8.84 -22.89 -13.13
N GLY A 200 7.56 -22.61 -12.91
CA GLY A 200 6.75 -21.77 -13.79
C GLY A 200 6.98 -20.28 -13.54
N PRO A 201 6.35 -19.41 -14.35
CA PRO A 201 6.48 -17.95 -14.21
C PRO A 201 5.90 -17.40 -12.89
N LEU A 202 5.14 -18.21 -12.16
CA LEU A 202 4.54 -17.87 -10.87
C LEU A 202 5.29 -18.51 -9.69
N SER A 203 6.48 -19.07 -9.90
CA SER A 203 7.29 -19.60 -8.79
C SER A 203 7.80 -18.47 -7.89
N PRO A 204 8.10 -18.74 -6.62
CA PRO A 204 8.67 -17.72 -5.72
C PRO A 204 9.96 -17.10 -6.24
N ASP A 205 10.80 -17.89 -6.90
CA ASP A 205 12.07 -17.40 -7.46
C ASP A 205 11.84 -16.53 -8.71
N ALA A 206 10.83 -16.86 -9.54
CA ALA A 206 10.43 -16.02 -10.66
C ALA A 206 9.82 -14.69 -10.18
N TYR A 207 8.95 -14.75 -9.17
CA TYR A 207 8.40 -13.58 -8.49
C TYR A 207 9.53 -12.68 -7.95
N GLU A 208 10.51 -13.24 -7.25
CA GLU A 208 11.69 -12.50 -6.77
C GLU A 208 12.43 -11.81 -7.91
N ALA A 209 12.70 -12.54 -9.00
CA ALA A 209 13.42 -12.03 -10.15
C ALA A 209 12.68 -10.83 -10.79
N HIS A 210 11.36 -10.92 -10.93
CA HIS A 210 10.55 -9.85 -11.51
C HIS A 210 10.48 -8.60 -10.63
N ILE A 211 10.36 -8.76 -9.30
CA ILE A 211 10.41 -7.61 -8.37
C ILE A 211 11.79 -6.95 -8.41
N ARG A 212 12.87 -7.74 -8.41
CA ARG A 212 14.25 -7.22 -8.53
C ARG A 212 14.47 -6.48 -9.84
N GLU A 213 13.98 -7.02 -10.95
CA GLU A 213 14.04 -6.37 -12.26
C GLU A 213 13.34 -5.01 -12.22
N ALA A 214 12.12 -4.95 -11.69
CA ALA A 214 11.37 -3.69 -11.56
C ALA A 214 12.10 -2.67 -10.67
N LEU A 215 12.58 -3.08 -9.50
CA LEU A 215 13.33 -2.20 -8.58
C LEU A 215 14.64 -1.72 -9.22
N GLN A 216 15.35 -2.58 -9.96
CA GLN A 216 16.57 -2.20 -10.67
C GLN A 216 16.28 -1.21 -11.80
N LEU A 217 15.20 -1.39 -12.54
CA LEU A 217 14.76 -0.43 -13.57
C LEU A 217 14.45 0.93 -12.96
N VAL A 218 13.70 0.97 -11.85
CA VAL A 218 13.42 2.20 -11.11
C VAL A 218 14.72 2.84 -10.64
N ARG A 219 15.59 2.10 -9.94
CA ARG A 219 16.86 2.60 -9.42
C ARG A 219 17.78 3.17 -10.51
N THR A 220 17.79 2.56 -11.69
CA THR A 220 18.67 2.97 -12.80
C THR A 220 18.12 4.19 -13.54
N ASN A 221 16.80 4.33 -13.65
CA ASN A 221 16.18 5.37 -14.49
C ASN A 221 15.60 6.55 -13.71
N ILE A 222 15.30 6.36 -12.41
CA ILE A 222 14.62 7.33 -11.56
C ILE A 222 15.51 7.59 -10.33
N PRO A 223 16.21 8.72 -10.24
CA PRO A 223 17.04 9.03 -9.09
C PRO A 223 16.18 9.54 -7.92
N ARG A 224 16.72 9.43 -6.70
CA ARG A 224 16.12 9.91 -5.44
C ARG A 224 14.75 9.30 -5.14
N VAL A 225 14.73 7.97 -4.97
CA VAL A 225 13.51 7.21 -4.74
C VAL A 225 13.53 6.54 -3.37
N PHE A 226 12.47 6.79 -2.60
CA PHE A 226 12.10 5.98 -1.44
C PHE A 226 11.01 5.00 -1.86
N VAL A 227 11.31 3.71 -1.86
CA VAL A 227 10.35 2.66 -2.21
C VAL A 227 9.70 2.15 -0.93
N ASN A 228 8.38 2.25 -0.83
CA ASN A 228 7.60 1.45 0.08
C ASN A 228 7.24 0.13 -0.62
N LEU A 229 8.02 -0.90 -0.34
CA LEU A 229 7.80 -2.25 -0.84
C LEU A 229 6.72 -2.91 0.04
N GLY A 230 5.50 -2.80 -0.46
CA GLY A 230 4.28 -3.27 0.18
C GLY A 230 3.80 -4.63 -0.31
N MET A 231 2.73 -5.05 0.33
CA MET A 231 2.35 -6.43 0.66
C MET A 231 2.00 -7.35 -0.53
N SER A 232 2.86 -8.33 -0.81
CA SER A 232 2.35 -9.70 -0.98
C SER A 232 2.05 -10.25 0.45
N PRO A 233 1.42 -11.40 0.66
CA PRO A 233 1.11 -11.91 2.00
C PRO A 233 2.18 -12.96 2.51
N LEU A 234 2.65 -12.99 3.77
CA LEU A 234 3.57 -14.02 4.44
C LEU A 234 2.76 -14.46 5.69
N THR A 235 3.25 -15.07 6.78
CA THR A 235 3.80 -16.44 6.93
C THR A 235 3.47 -17.05 8.27
N MET A 236 3.53 -18.38 8.27
CA MET A 236 3.69 -19.30 9.39
C MET A 236 4.65 -18.83 10.51
N HIS A 237 4.12 -18.65 11.72
CA HIS A 237 4.87 -18.64 12.98
C HIS A 237 4.86 -20.07 13.60
N PRO A 238 5.96 -20.61 14.13
CA PRO A 238 6.03 -22.00 14.65
C PRO A 238 5.25 -22.29 15.94
N ALA A 239 4.49 -21.33 16.48
CA ALA A 239 3.96 -21.41 17.85
C ALA A 239 2.49 -20.97 18.00
N THR A 240 1.88 -20.44 16.94
CA THR A 240 0.46 -20.11 16.93
C THR A 240 -0.07 -20.40 15.53
N ASP A 241 -1.21 -21.09 15.42
CA ASP A 241 -1.89 -21.39 14.15
C ASP A 241 -2.50 -20.13 13.48
N THR A 242 -1.85 -18.97 13.62
CA THR A 242 -2.30 -17.66 13.12
C THR A 242 -1.32 -17.18 12.07
N VAL A 243 -1.81 -16.95 10.85
CA VAL A 243 -0.96 -16.68 9.68
C VAL A 243 -1.67 -15.70 8.74
N GLY A 244 -0.98 -14.62 8.37
CA GLY A 244 -0.93 -13.95 7.07
C GLY A 244 -1.93 -12.90 6.57
N ASN A 245 -1.41 -11.82 5.95
CA ASN A 245 -2.13 -10.77 5.20
C ASN A 245 -3.23 -11.36 4.30
N PHE A 246 -4.38 -10.66 4.17
CA PHE A 246 -5.66 -11.16 3.64
C PHE A 246 -5.51 -12.45 2.85
N LYS A 247 -5.37 -13.55 3.59
CA LYS A 247 -5.18 -14.84 2.96
C LYS A 247 -6.34 -15.07 2.05
N VAL A 248 -6.09 -15.66 0.90
CA VAL A 248 -7.21 -16.01 0.05
C VAL A 248 -8.16 -16.98 0.80
N SER A 249 -7.62 -17.79 1.71
CA SER A 249 -8.42 -18.59 2.64
C SER A 249 -9.27 -17.77 3.61
N GLU A 250 -8.73 -16.71 4.18
CA GLU A 250 -9.47 -15.83 5.09
C GLU A 250 -10.46 -14.92 4.36
N ILE A 251 -10.13 -14.40 3.16
CA ILE A 251 -11.06 -13.63 2.31
C ILE A 251 -12.26 -14.50 1.98
N TYR A 252 -12.01 -15.75 1.59
CA TYR A 252 -13.06 -16.73 1.36
C TYR A 252 -13.92 -16.90 2.62
N ALA A 253 -13.30 -17.21 3.77
CA ALA A 253 -14.02 -17.40 5.03
C ALA A 253 -14.81 -16.17 5.50
N HIS A 254 -14.25 -14.97 5.32
CA HIS A 254 -14.90 -13.70 5.66
C HIS A 254 -16.10 -13.44 4.74
N GLY A 255 -15.94 -13.61 3.43
CA GLY A 255 -17.03 -13.48 2.46
C GLY A 255 -18.17 -14.45 2.73
N ARG A 256 -17.88 -15.67 3.20
CA ARG A 256 -18.90 -16.65 3.64
C ARG A 256 -19.72 -16.19 4.85
N LYS A 257 -19.41 -15.08 5.52
CA LYS A 257 -20.30 -14.48 6.54
C LYS A 257 -21.43 -13.64 5.92
N ASN A 258 -21.23 -13.11 4.71
CA ASN A 258 -22.20 -12.27 4.00
C ASN A 258 -23.06 -13.12 3.03
N ALA A 259 -24.38 -12.92 3.03
CA ALA A 259 -25.31 -13.70 2.21
C ALA A 259 -25.11 -13.48 0.70
N VAL A 260 -24.85 -12.24 0.26
CA VAL A 260 -24.57 -11.90 -1.14
C VAL A 260 -23.28 -12.56 -1.58
N CYS A 261 -22.23 -12.46 -0.76
CA CYS A 261 -20.95 -13.08 -1.04
C CYS A 261 -21.02 -14.62 -1.06
N LYS A 262 -21.84 -15.25 -0.21
CA LYS A 262 -22.07 -16.71 -0.31
C LYS A 262 -22.60 -17.10 -1.69
N VAL A 263 -23.53 -16.33 -2.25
CA VAL A 263 -24.09 -16.58 -3.58
C VAL A 263 -23.01 -16.35 -4.63
N ILE A 264 -22.39 -15.17 -4.64
CA ILE A 264 -21.36 -14.78 -5.61
C ILE A 264 -20.20 -15.78 -5.63
N GLN A 265 -19.67 -16.17 -4.47
CA GLN A 265 -18.58 -17.14 -4.36
C GLN A 265 -18.99 -18.56 -4.77
N SER A 266 -20.29 -18.87 -4.80
CA SER A 266 -20.79 -20.16 -5.28
C SER A 266 -21.09 -20.15 -6.78
N LEU A 267 -21.03 -19.00 -7.46
CA LEU A 267 -21.25 -18.88 -8.90
C LEU A 267 -19.94 -19.16 -9.65
N PRO A 268 -19.88 -20.20 -10.51
CA PRO A 268 -18.72 -20.46 -11.33
C PRO A 268 -18.41 -19.26 -12.25
N GLY A 269 -17.15 -18.83 -12.28
CA GLY A 269 -16.68 -17.80 -13.21
C GLY A 269 -16.93 -16.34 -12.81
N PHE A 270 -17.56 -16.07 -11.65
CA PHE A 270 -17.81 -14.68 -11.22
C PHE A 270 -16.52 -13.97 -10.77
N ASN A 271 -15.59 -14.69 -10.13
CA ASN A 271 -14.28 -14.17 -9.78
C ASN A 271 -13.22 -14.80 -10.70
N VAL A 272 -13.19 -14.36 -11.97
CA VAL A 272 -12.30 -14.88 -13.01
C VAL A 272 -10.83 -14.82 -12.57
N ALA A 273 -10.45 -13.78 -11.82
CA ALA A 273 -9.08 -13.58 -11.36
C ALA A 273 -8.62 -14.68 -10.39
N CYS A 274 -9.50 -15.12 -9.46
CA CYS A 274 -9.16 -16.03 -8.35
C CYS A 274 -10.09 -17.26 -8.27
N ALA A 275 -10.58 -17.77 -9.40
CA ALA A 275 -11.65 -18.76 -9.45
C ALA A 275 -11.35 -20.06 -8.68
N CYS A 276 -10.10 -20.51 -8.66
CA CYS A 276 -9.69 -21.74 -7.96
C CYS A 276 -9.91 -21.66 -6.43
N ALA A 277 -9.88 -20.44 -5.87
CA ALA A 277 -10.04 -20.22 -4.45
C ALA A 277 -11.49 -20.34 -4.01
N LEU A 278 -12.43 -20.24 -4.95
CA LEU A 278 -13.87 -20.35 -4.71
C LEU A 278 -14.37 -21.79 -4.74
N VAL A 279 -13.53 -22.76 -5.12
CA VAL A 279 -13.90 -24.17 -5.12
C VAL A 279 -14.37 -24.59 -3.71
N PRO A 280 -15.57 -25.18 -3.56
CA PRO A 280 -16.05 -25.60 -2.25
C PRO A 280 -15.44 -26.93 -1.80
N GLY A 281 -15.54 -27.22 -0.51
CA GLY A 281 -15.12 -28.49 0.09
C GLY A 281 -13.60 -28.69 0.19
N ALA A 282 -13.20 -29.93 0.49
CA ALA A 282 -11.82 -30.28 0.82
C ALA A 282 -10.79 -29.98 -0.28
N LEU A 283 -11.21 -30.08 -1.56
CA LEU A 283 -10.35 -29.69 -2.68
C LEU A 283 -10.05 -28.19 -2.64
N GLY A 284 -11.06 -27.37 -2.43
CA GLY A 284 -10.91 -25.93 -2.26
C GLY A 284 -10.02 -25.56 -1.08
N ASP A 285 -10.17 -26.25 0.05
CA ASP A 285 -9.34 -26.01 1.24
C ASP A 285 -7.87 -26.30 0.94
N LYS A 286 -7.58 -27.38 0.21
CA LYS A 286 -6.23 -27.70 -0.25
C LYS A 286 -5.68 -26.64 -1.21
N LEU A 287 -6.49 -26.14 -2.15
CA LEU A 287 -6.08 -25.09 -3.08
C LEU A 287 -5.80 -23.77 -2.36
N ARG A 288 -6.69 -23.35 -1.45
CA ARG A 288 -6.49 -22.16 -0.60
C ARG A 288 -5.24 -22.29 0.26
N LYS A 289 -5.00 -23.45 0.87
CA LYS A 289 -3.77 -23.71 1.63
C LYS A 289 -2.51 -23.56 0.75
N ARG A 290 -2.53 -24.09 -0.48
CA ARG A 290 -1.41 -23.95 -1.42
C ARG A 290 -1.13 -22.48 -1.77
N MET A 291 -2.18 -21.67 -1.91
CA MET A 291 -2.04 -20.23 -2.13
C MET A 291 -1.40 -19.56 -0.91
N ASP A 292 -1.87 -19.87 0.30
CA ASP A 292 -1.29 -19.38 1.56
C ASP A 292 0.19 -19.80 1.73
N ASP A 293 0.55 -21.01 1.29
CA ASP A 293 1.94 -21.51 1.32
C ASP A 293 2.84 -20.83 0.27
N THR A 294 2.29 -20.44 -0.89
CA THR A 294 3.04 -19.74 -1.95
C THR A 294 3.25 -18.27 -1.59
N MET A 295 2.21 -17.66 -1.05
CA MET A 295 2.20 -16.37 -0.38
C MET A 295 3.35 -16.28 0.62
N ALA A 296 3.42 -17.23 1.56
CA ALA A 296 4.55 -17.36 2.47
C ALA A 296 5.92 -17.29 1.76
N GLN A 297 6.11 -18.05 0.68
CA GLN A 297 7.38 -18.03 -0.03
C GLN A 297 7.67 -16.68 -0.72
N TYR A 298 6.67 -16.01 -1.30
CA TYR A 298 6.84 -14.71 -1.95
C TYR A 298 7.34 -13.64 -1.00
N ASN A 299 6.72 -13.56 0.16
CA ASN A 299 7.10 -12.53 1.09
C ASN A 299 8.44 -12.84 1.78
N GLU A 300 8.86 -14.12 1.86
CA GLU A 300 10.24 -14.47 2.23
C GLU A 300 11.22 -13.85 1.22
N ARG A 301 10.87 -13.89 -0.07
CA ARG A 301 11.67 -13.24 -1.12
C ARG A 301 11.66 -11.72 -1.00
N LEU A 302 10.53 -11.10 -0.62
CA LEU A 302 10.49 -9.65 -0.36
C LEU A 302 11.42 -9.24 0.79
N ARG A 303 11.51 -10.04 1.87
CA ARG A 303 12.48 -9.82 2.96
C ARG A 303 13.91 -9.91 2.45
N ARG A 304 14.24 -10.93 1.66
CA ARG A 304 15.58 -11.07 1.05
C ARG A 304 15.92 -9.88 0.15
N ILE A 305 14.98 -9.43 -0.69
CA ILE A 305 15.15 -8.25 -1.54
C ILE A 305 15.44 -7.02 -0.70
N HIS A 306 14.64 -6.77 0.33
CA HIS A 306 14.84 -5.67 1.27
C HIS A 306 16.25 -5.70 1.88
N ASP A 307 16.65 -6.85 2.45
CA ASP A 307 17.94 -7.00 3.12
C ASP A 307 19.11 -6.76 2.15
N ASP A 308 18.98 -7.14 0.88
CA ASP A 308 19.98 -6.86 -0.15
C ASP A 308 20.10 -5.35 -0.41
N TYR A 309 18.99 -4.63 -0.58
CA TYR A 309 19.01 -3.19 -0.80
C TYR A 309 19.51 -2.40 0.42
N GLU A 310 19.20 -2.86 1.64
CA GLU A 310 19.73 -2.29 2.87
C GLU A 310 21.27 -2.43 2.96
N ARG A 311 21.84 -3.53 2.42
CA ARG A 311 23.29 -3.75 2.35
C ARG A 311 23.99 -2.89 1.29
N ILE A 312 23.32 -2.55 0.19
CA ILE A 312 23.88 -1.69 -0.87
C ILE A 312 24.16 -0.27 -0.34
N LYS A 313 23.35 0.22 0.61
CA LYS A 313 23.48 1.55 1.23
C LYS A 313 23.53 2.68 0.20
N ASP A 314 22.67 2.60 -0.81
CA ASP A 314 22.55 3.65 -1.83
C ASP A 314 21.96 4.93 -1.19
N PRO A 315 22.65 6.09 -1.28
CA PRO A 315 22.14 7.32 -0.69
C PRO A 315 20.90 7.88 -1.40
N GLN A 316 20.66 7.49 -2.65
CA GLN A 316 19.55 7.98 -3.47
C GLN A 316 18.43 6.96 -3.64
N PHE A 317 18.60 5.73 -3.17
CA PHE A 317 17.62 4.66 -3.33
C PHE A 317 17.48 3.85 -2.04
N GLY A 318 16.28 3.82 -1.46
CA GLY A 318 15.99 3.10 -0.23
C GLY A 318 14.72 2.28 -0.39
N VAL A 319 14.70 1.10 0.23
CA VAL A 319 13.55 0.19 0.19
C VAL A 319 13.07 -0.05 1.61
N SER A 320 11.88 0.42 1.93
CA SER A 320 11.18 0.12 3.18
C SER A 320 10.24 -1.05 2.97
N LEU A 321 10.26 -2.04 3.87
CA LEU A 321 9.44 -3.24 3.74
C LEU A 321 8.18 -3.18 4.61
N GLN A 322 6.99 -3.22 4.01
CA GLN A 322 5.74 -3.35 4.76
C GLN A 322 5.14 -4.74 4.57
N VAL A 323 5.59 -5.67 5.40
CA VAL A 323 5.06 -7.04 5.44
C VAL A 323 4.57 -7.34 6.84
N PHE A 324 3.32 -7.76 6.94
CA PHE A 324 2.64 -8.16 8.17
C PHE A 324 1.68 -9.32 7.87
N ASP A 325 1.08 -9.86 8.91
CA ASP A 325 -0.02 -10.79 8.86
C ASP A 325 -1.33 -10.06 9.20
N SER A 326 -2.49 -10.51 8.73
CA SER A 326 -3.77 -9.93 9.13
C SER A 326 -4.68 -11.01 9.68
N GLN A 327 -5.34 -10.76 10.80
CA GLN A 327 -6.41 -11.63 11.27
C GLN A 327 -7.75 -11.11 10.73
N LEU A 328 -8.11 -11.48 9.50
CA LEU A 328 -9.29 -10.93 8.82
C LEU A 328 -10.62 -11.33 9.48
N THR A 329 -10.61 -12.32 10.38
CA THR A 329 -11.78 -12.64 11.22
C THR A 329 -12.14 -11.51 12.18
N SER A 330 -11.18 -10.66 12.57
CA SER A 330 -11.39 -9.47 13.42
C SER A 330 -11.97 -8.27 12.65
N PHE A 331 -11.85 -8.26 11.32
CA PHE A 331 -12.33 -7.16 10.49
C PHE A 331 -13.87 -7.20 10.39
N PRO A 332 -14.54 -6.03 10.38
CA PRO A 332 -15.98 -5.94 10.30
C PRO A 332 -16.49 -6.30 8.90
N GLY A 333 -17.81 -6.53 8.78
CA GLY A 333 -18.46 -6.59 7.47
C GLY A 333 -18.27 -5.30 6.66
N GLY A 334 -18.32 -5.40 5.33
CA GLY A 334 -18.03 -4.28 4.42
C GLY A 334 -16.53 -4.01 4.23
N THR A 335 -15.66 -4.93 4.67
CA THR A 335 -14.22 -4.87 4.41
C THR A 335 -13.91 -5.05 2.93
N PHE A 336 -14.66 -5.91 2.25
CA PHE A 336 -14.56 -6.17 0.82
C PHE A 336 -15.81 -5.72 0.08
N SER A 337 -15.65 -5.42 -1.20
CA SER A 337 -16.72 -5.00 -2.08
C SER A 337 -17.82 -6.05 -2.13
N ASP A 338 -19.08 -5.62 -2.03
CA ASP A 338 -20.24 -6.49 -2.25
C ASP A 338 -20.44 -6.86 -3.74
N PHE A 339 -19.61 -6.31 -4.64
CA PHE A 339 -19.61 -6.69 -6.05
C PHE A 339 -18.84 -7.99 -6.29
N ASP A 340 -17.59 -8.11 -5.84
CA ASP A 340 -16.73 -9.28 -6.10
C ASP A 340 -16.32 -10.05 -4.85
N CYS A 341 -16.63 -9.52 -3.66
CA CYS A 341 -16.30 -10.08 -2.36
C CYS A 341 -14.81 -10.38 -2.16
N PHE A 342 -13.96 -9.59 -2.82
CA PHE A 342 -12.52 -9.79 -2.85
C PHE A 342 -11.74 -8.48 -2.74
N HIS A 343 -12.13 -7.44 -3.48
CA HIS A 343 -11.41 -6.17 -3.46
C HIS A 343 -11.78 -5.33 -2.22
N PRO A 344 -10.80 -4.72 -1.52
CA PRO A 344 -11.04 -3.80 -0.42
C PRO A 344 -11.98 -2.65 -0.77
N THR A 345 -12.85 -2.27 0.17
CA THR A 345 -13.67 -1.06 0.03
C THR A 345 -12.86 0.20 0.34
N GLU A 346 -13.39 1.38 0.01
CA GLU A 346 -12.83 2.69 0.36
C GLU A 346 -12.49 2.80 1.86
N ARG A 347 -13.34 2.24 2.74
CA ARG A 347 -13.06 2.19 4.18
C ARG A 347 -11.83 1.34 4.50
N THR A 348 -11.68 0.21 3.82
CA THR A 348 -10.53 -0.68 4.01
C THR A 348 -9.26 -0.07 3.43
N HIS A 349 -9.35 0.61 2.28
CA HIS A 349 -8.24 1.42 1.76
C HIS A 349 -7.81 2.49 2.75
N ALA A 350 -8.75 3.20 3.40
CA ALA A 350 -8.44 4.19 4.43
C ALA A 350 -7.73 3.57 5.66
N TYR A 351 -8.15 2.37 6.08
CA TYR A 351 -7.49 1.63 7.15
C TYR A 351 -6.06 1.22 6.77
N ILE A 352 -5.89 0.63 5.58
CA ILE A 352 -4.58 0.23 5.06
C ILE A 352 -3.67 1.44 4.90
N ALA A 353 -4.18 2.57 4.38
CA ALA A 353 -3.43 3.81 4.26
C ALA A 353 -2.93 4.30 5.62
N THR A 354 -3.79 4.29 6.64
CA THR A 354 -3.43 4.73 8.00
C THR A 354 -2.37 3.80 8.60
N PHE A 355 -2.55 2.49 8.46
CA PHE A 355 -1.59 1.51 8.93
C PHE A 355 -0.24 1.66 8.23
N ALA A 356 -0.24 1.75 6.90
CA ALA A 356 0.94 1.91 6.07
C ALA A 356 1.67 3.22 6.40
N TRP A 357 0.94 4.32 6.55
CA TRP A 357 1.47 5.62 6.94
C TRP A 357 2.21 5.55 8.28
N ASN A 358 1.56 4.97 9.29
CA ASN A 358 2.16 4.83 10.62
C ASN A 358 3.43 3.96 10.57
N GLY A 359 3.43 2.93 9.70
CA GLY A 359 4.57 2.05 9.47
C GLY A 359 5.78 2.74 8.85
N LEU A 360 5.59 3.77 8.00
CA LEU A 360 6.69 4.46 7.31
C LEU A 360 7.73 5.05 8.27
N ALA A 361 7.29 5.50 9.46
CA ALA A 361 8.16 6.09 10.48
C ALA A 361 8.62 5.08 11.54
N LEU A 362 8.31 3.79 11.39
CA LEU A 362 8.70 2.73 12.31
C LEU A 362 9.77 1.84 11.69
N PRO A 363 10.85 1.51 12.42
CA PRO A 363 11.75 0.46 11.98
C PRO A 363 11.02 -0.87 11.87
N LEU A 364 11.46 -1.75 10.97
CA LEU A 364 10.84 -3.02 10.63
C LEU A 364 10.66 -3.90 11.87
N ALA A 365 11.64 -3.91 12.77
CA ALA A 365 11.59 -4.65 14.05
C ALA A 365 10.46 -4.19 15.00
N ASN A 366 9.95 -2.96 14.82
CA ASN A 366 8.87 -2.39 15.62
C ASN A 366 7.52 -2.38 14.88
N ARG A 367 7.47 -2.86 13.64
CA ARG A 367 6.21 -3.03 12.91
C ARG A 367 5.53 -4.30 13.44
N PRO A 368 4.21 -4.30 13.60
CA PRO A 368 3.53 -5.47 14.15
C PRO A 368 3.58 -6.62 13.14
N ASP A 369 3.93 -7.81 13.62
CA ASP A 369 3.90 -9.02 12.81
C ASP A 369 2.47 -9.43 12.44
N VAL A 370 1.48 -9.15 13.30
CA VAL A 370 0.06 -9.46 13.06
C VAL A 370 -0.79 -8.20 13.29
N VAL A 371 -1.66 -7.91 12.33
CA VAL A 371 -2.63 -6.83 12.35
C VAL A 371 -4.00 -7.40 12.70
N ILE A 372 -4.45 -7.01 13.89
CA ILE A 372 -5.83 -7.18 14.35
C ILE A 372 -6.56 -5.86 14.07
N TYR A 373 -7.81 -5.94 13.62
CA TYR A 373 -8.60 -4.76 13.34
C TYR A 373 -8.79 -3.90 14.58
N ASP A 374 -8.27 -2.68 14.54
CA ASP A 374 -8.52 -1.66 15.57
C ASP A 374 -9.48 -0.58 15.03
N PRO A 375 -10.74 -0.52 15.51
CA PRO A 375 -11.67 0.53 15.09
C PRO A 375 -11.21 1.94 15.49
N ASN A 376 -10.25 2.05 16.42
CA ASN A 376 -9.70 3.30 16.92
C ASN A 376 -8.31 3.62 16.33
N LEU A 377 -7.87 2.90 15.28
CA LEU A 377 -6.61 3.18 14.61
C LEU A 377 -6.60 4.65 14.14
N LYS A 378 -5.61 5.41 14.65
CA LYS A 378 -5.43 6.82 14.35
C LYS A 378 -4.16 7.02 13.53
N ILE A 379 -4.13 8.13 12.79
CA ILE A 379 -2.95 8.60 12.07
C ILE A 379 -1.94 9.08 13.10
N SER A 380 -0.73 8.52 13.05
CA SER A 380 0.40 8.98 13.83
C SER A 380 1.04 10.14 13.06
N CYS A 381 0.91 11.34 13.60
CA CYS A 381 1.44 12.54 12.96
C CYS A 381 2.96 12.61 13.15
N PRO A 382 3.76 12.73 12.08
CA PRO A 382 5.19 12.89 12.20
C PRO A 382 5.58 14.16 12.97
N GLY A 383 6.61 14.04 13.80
CA GLY A 383 7.35 15.16 14.37
C GLY A 383 8.57 15.55 13.52
N ASN A 384 9.26 16.62 13.94
CA ASN A 384 10.43 17.15 13.22
C ASN A 384 11.61 16.17 13.13
N ASP A 385 11.71 15.27 14.11
CA ASP A 385 12.78 14.27 14.23
C ASP A 385 12.40 12.91 13.62
N ASP A 386 11.14 12.71 13.24
CA ASP A 386 10.73 11.48 12.58
C ASP A 386 11.34 11.41 11.18
N ARG A 387 11.74 10.20 10.79
CA ARG A 387 12.30 9.89 9.47
C ARG A 387 11.57 8.71 8.86
N LEU A 388 11.48 8.70 7.54
CA LEU A 388 11.07 7.52 6.79
C LEU A 388 12.12 6.43 6.99
N ARG A 389 11.69 5.26 7.47
CA ARG A 389 12.56 4.16 7.89
C ARG A 389 12.67 3.12 6.78
N THR A 390 13.91 2.78 6.42
CA THR A 390 14.22 1.67 5.52
C THR A 390 14.74 0.45 6.25
N ASP A 391 15.00 0.56 7.55
CA ASP A 391 15.53 -0.48 8.43
C ASP A 391 14.46 -1.17 9.27
#